data_AF-A0A1M8AAW6-F1
#
_entry.id   AF-A0A1M8AAW6-F1
#
_cell.length_a   1.000
_cell.length_b   1.000
_cell.length_c   1.000
_cell.angle_alpha   90.00
_cell.angle_beta   90.00
_cell.angle_gamma   90.00
#
_symmetry.space_group_name_H-M   'P 1'
#
loop_
_entity.id
_entity.type
_entity.pdbx_description
1 polymer ?
#
loop_
_entity_poly.entity_id
_entity_poly.type
_entity_poly.pdbx_seq_one_letter_code
_entity_poly.pdbx_strand_id
1 'polypeptide(L)'
;MPQEFPRVDLEHPSDIDFIINAVLRYATDVGHERLRTRGRGAAALEGTLEQALARWVYAARARLIPNVHINGLSLSDYAKQSAAMEPFDEGLSQRVHTLSSEVDETTERVVACRKNLPSAYARAVQRRAEARSALADAKEEQRQRRLRKMRNRAPFPALARGQPLYVDAAAKTRSEATLDTVFATLEQLQTGLPERRQSAMKQERLIRRLQRPSR
;
A
#
# COMPACT_ATOMS: atom_id res chain seq x y z
N MET A 1 -69.17 -7.39 0.14
CA MET A 1 -67.75 -6.99 0.00
C MET A 1 -67.46 -5.93 1.06
N PRO A 2 -66.37 -6.04 1.83
CA PRO A 2 -66.02 -5.07 2.86
C PRO A 2 -65.91 -3.65 2.28
N GLN A 3 -66.21 -2.63 3.09
CA GLN A 3 -66.14 -1.22 2.66
C GLN A 3 -64.68 -0.76 2.49
N GLU A 4 -63.78 -1.25 3.34
CA GLU A 4 -62.36 -0.89 3.35
C GLU A 4 -61.50 -2.15 3.44
N PHE A 5 -60.38 -2.15 2.70
CA PHE A 5 -59.36 -3.21 2.80
C PHE A 5 -58.31 -2.81 3.83
N PRO A 6 -57.76 -3.76 4.61
CA PRO A 6 -56.64 -3.49 5.48
C PRO A 6 -55.41 -3.06 4.66
N ARG A 7 -54.48 -2.36 5.30
CA ARG A 7 -53.19 -2.07 4.69
C ARG A 7 -52.41 -3.36 4.47
N VAL A 8 -51.83 -3.50 3.29
CA VAL A 8 -51.04 -4.66 2.89
C VAL A 8 -49.66 -4.17 2.43
N ASP A 9 -48.63 -4.68 3.07
CA ASP A 9 -47.25 -4.46 2.65
C ASP A 9 -46.82 -5.62 1.75
N LEU A 10 -46.23 -5.29 0.61
CA LEU A 10 -45.71 -6.24 -0.37
C LEU A 10 -44.20 -6.04 -0.55
N GLU A 11 -43.53 -7.12 -0.90
CA GLU A 11 -42.10 -7.11 -1.19
C GLU A 11 -41.82 -6.53 -2.58
N HIS A 12 -42.61 -6.96 -3.58
CA HIS A 12 -42.46 -6.53 -4.96
C HIS A 12 -43.79 -6.08 -5.60
N PRO A 13 -43.76 -5.12 -6.55
CA PRO A 13 -44.98 -4.66 -7.22
C PRO A 13 -45.68 -5.77 -8.03
N SER A 14 -44.92 -6.77 -8.51
CA SER A 14 -45.42 -7.94 -9.23
C SER A 14 -46.28 -8.86 -8.38
N ASP A 15 -46.17 -8.81 -7.05
CA ASP A 15 -46.87 -9.73 -6.15
C ASP A 15 -48.39 -9.48 -6.20
N ILE A 16 -48.81 -8.23 -6.43
CA ILE A 16 -50.22 -7.88 -6.63
C ILE A 16 -50.78 -8.63 -7.84
N ASP A 17 -50.09 -8.55 -8.97
CA ASP A 17 -50.54 -9.18 -10.21
C ASP A 17 -50.54 -10.71 -10.06
N PHE A 18 -49.57 -11.28 -9.34
CA PHE A 18 -49.54 -12.70 -9.02
C PHE A 18 -50.75 -13.14 -8.18
N ILE A 19 -51.05 -12.44 -7.08
CA ILE A 19 -52.17 -12.73 -6.19
C ILE A 19 -53.50 -12.59 -6.94
N ILE A 20 -53.67 -11.52 -7.72
CA ILE A 20 -54.88 -11.28 -8.50
C ILE A 20 -55.11 -12.41 -9.51
N ASN A 21 -54.06 -12.83 -10.22
CA ASN A 21 -54.15 -13.91 -11.18
C ASN A 21 -54.47 -15.26 -10.51
N ALA A 22 -53.90 -15.52 -9.33
CA ALA A 22 -54.20 -16.72 -8.56
C ALA A 22 -55.67 -16.75 -8.11
N VAL A 23 -56.20 -15.63 -7.60
CA VAL A 23 -57.60 -15.49 -7.20
C VAL A 23 -58.53 -15.66 -8.40
N LEU A 24 -58.20 -15.04 -9.54
CA LEU A 24 -59.01 -15.16 -10.76
C LEU A 24 -59.06 -16.62 -11.24
N ARG A 25 -57.91 -17.31 -11.31
CA ARG A 25 -57.83 -18.73 -11.70
C ARG A 25 -58.64 -19.63 -10.78
N TYR A 26 -58.49 -19.44 -9.47
CA TYR A 26 -59.26 -20.22 -8.50
C TYR A 26 -60.78 -19.96 -8.64
N ALA A 27 -61.17 -18.69 -8.82
CA ALA A 27 -62.58 -18.34 -8.99
C ALA A 27 -63.17 -18.88 -10.30
N THR A 28 -62.40 -18.89 -11.39
CA THR A 28 -62.80 -19.53 -12.64
C THR A 28 -62.94 -21.02 -12.47
N ASP A 29 -61.99 -21.70 -11.83
CA ASP A 29 -62.04 -23.15 -11.62
C ASP A 29 -63.28 -23.56 -10.82
N VAL A 30 -63.53 -22.90 -9.68
CA VAL A 30 -64.74 -23.11 -8.86
C VAL A 30 -66.01 -22.79 -9.65
N GLY A 31 -65.97 -21.74 -10.47
CA GLY A 31 -67.07 -21.36 -11.37
C GLY A 31 -67.40 -22.45 -12.38
N HIS A 32 -66.42 -22.96 -13.10
CA HIS A 32 -66.58 -24.03 -14.07
C HIS A 32 -67.01 -25.34 -13.40
N GLU A 33 -66.47 -25.69 -12.22
CA GLU A 33 -66.94 -26.85 -11.45
C GLU A 33 -68.42 -26.73 -11.10
N ARG A 34 -68.87 -25.57 -10.61
CA ARG A 34 -70.29 -25.36 -10.31
C ARG A 34 -71.17 -25.40 -11.57
N LEU A 35 -70.70 -24.84 -12.69
CA LEU A 35 -71.42 -24.94 -13.96
C LEU A 35 -71.52 -26.40 -14.44
N ARG A 36 -70.45 -27.20 -14.31
CA ARG A 36 -70.46 -28.64 -14.63
C ARG A 36 -71.50 -29.40 -13.79
N THR A 37 -71.61 -29.11 -12.50
CA THR A 37 -72.64 -29.75 -11.63
C THR A 37 -74.09 -29.38 -12.00
N ARG A 38 -74.31 -28.26 -12.71
CA ARG A 38 -75.65 -27.75 -13.07
C ARG A 38 -76.22 -28.37 -14.35
N GLY A 39 -75.42 -29.09 -15.14
CA GLY A 39 -75.86 -29.82 -16.34
C GLY A 39 -75.92 -29.00 -17.64
N ARG A 40 -76.56 -29.57 -18.68
CA ARG A 40 -76.46 -29.15 -20.10
C ARG A 40 -76.87 -27.70 -20.42
N GLY A 41 -77.58 -27.00 -19.54
CA GLY A 41 -77.95 -25.58 -19.72
C GLY A 41 -76.89 -24.57 -19.26
N ALA A 42 -75.80 -25.02 -18.63
CA ALA A 42 -74.81 -24.16 -17.99
C ALA A 42 -73.77 -23.56 -18.95
N ALA A 43 -73.58 -24.15 -20.13
CA ALA A 43 -72.60 -23.68 -21.11
C ALA A 43 -72.90 -22.25 -21.62
N ALA A 44 -74.19 -21.88 -21.73
CA ALA A 44 -74.60 -20.53 -22.12
C ALA A 44 -74.25 -19.46 -21.05
N LEU A 45 -73.95 -19.87 -19.81
CA LEU A 45 -73.61 -18.97 -18.70
C LEU A 45 -72.10 -18.78 -18.52
N GLU A 46 -71.27 -19.53 -19.23
CA GLU A 46 -69.81 -19.51 -19.08
C GLU A 46 -69.23 -18.12 -19.40
N GLY A 47 -69.60 -17.54 -20.55
CA GLY A 47 -69.19 -16.17 -20.90
C GLY A 47 -69.70 -15.11 -19.91
N THR A 48 -70.89 -15.30 -19.35
CA THR A 48 -71.40 -14.37 -18.30
C THR A 48 -70.63 -14.49 -16.99
N LEU A 49 -70.19 -15.70 -16.62
CA LEU A 49 -69.38 -15.95 -15.43
C LEU A 49 -67.99 -15.33 -15.58
N GLU A 50 -67.31 -15.58 -16.69
CA GLU A 50 -66.00 -15.00 -16.98
C GLU A 50 -66.05 -13.47 -16.97
N GLN A 51 -67.07 -12.88 -17.60
CA GLN A 51 -67.22 -11.44 -17.64
C GLN A 51 -67.57 -10.83 -16.27
N ALA A 52 -68.35 -11.54 -15.45
CA ALA A 52 -68.63 -11.12 -14.07
C ALA A 52 -67.37 -11.18 -13.19
N LEU A 53 -66.60 -12.26 -13.28
CA LEU A 53 -65.35 -12.43 -12.55
C LEU A 53 -64.33 -11.36 -12.93
N ALA A 54 -64.14 -11.10 -14.23
CA ALA A 54 -63.26 -10.05 -14.71
C ALA A 54 -63.64 -8.67 -14.15
N ARG A 55 -64.94 -8.33 -14.15
CA ARG A 55 -65.44 -7.06 -13.60
C ARG A 55 -65.22 -6.97 -12.08
N TRP A 56 -65.45 -8.04 -11.35
CA TRP A 56 -65.25 -8.06 -9.90
C TRP A 56 -63.77 -7.96 -9.51
N VAL A 57 -62.90 -8.65 -10.24
CA VAL A 57 -61.45 -8.57 -10.02
C VAL A 57 -60.93 -7.16 -10.32
N TYR A 58 -61.38 -6.54 -11.41
CA TYR A 58 -61.04 -5.16 -11.73
C TYR A 58 -61.48 -4.19 -10.62
N ALA A 59 -62.72 -4.31 -10.15
CA ALA A 59 -63.24 -3.47 -9.07
C ALA A 59 -62.51 -3.71 -7.74
N ALA A 60 -62.14 -4.96 -7.44
CA ALA A 60 -61.36 -5.31 -6.25
C ALA A 60 -59.95 -4.71 -6.33
N ARG A 61 -59.26 -4.82 -7.48
CA ARG A 61 -57.95 -4.23 -7.71
C ARG A 61 -57.96 -2.73 -7.48
N ALA A 62 -58.93 -2.02 -8.06
CA ALA A 62 -59.05 -0.57 -7.91
C ALA A 62 -59.21 -0.12 -6.45
N ARG A 63 -59.89 -0.92 -5.62
CA ARG A 63 -60.09 -0.65 -4.19
C ARG A 63 -58.92 -1.08 -3.31
N LEU A 64 -58.11 -2.03 -3.78
CA LEU A 64 -56.93 -2.53 -3.07
C LEU A 64 -55.73 -1.57 -3.23
N ILE A 65 -55.50 -1.05 -4.44
CA ILE A 65 -54.33 -0.22 -4.79
C ILE A 65 -53.99 0.87 -3.75
N PRO A 66 -54.94 1.68 -3.24
CA PRO A 66 -54.62 2.74 -2.28
C PRO A 66 -54.08 2.24 -0.94
N ASN A 67 -54.35 0.98 -0.58
CA ASN A 67 -53.96 0.38 0.69
C ASN A 67 -52.70 -0.48 0.59
N VAL A 68 -52.16 -0.65 -0.63
CA VAL A 68 -50.95 -1.45 -0.87
C VAL A 68 -49.72 -0.57 -0.83
N HIS A 69 -48.74 -1.00 -0.05
CA HIS A 69 -47.47 -0.31 0.11
C HIS A 69 -46.31 -1.27 -0.17
N ILE A 70 -45.19 -0.72 -0.62
CA ILE A 70 -43.94 -1.44 -0.85
C ILE A 70 -42.86 -0.69 -0.08
N ASN A 71 -42.24 -1.35 0.90
CA ASN A 71 -41.26 -0.72 1.81
C ASN A 71 -41.80 0.58 2.45
N GLY A 72 -43.09 0.60 2.82
CA GLY A 72 -43.74 1.77 3.41
C GLY A 72 -44.13 2.90 2.44
N LEU A 73 -43.90 2.72 1.14
CA LEU A 73 -44.27 3.69 0.10
C LEU A 73 -45.53 3.25 -0.65
N SER A 74 -46.34 4.22 -1.09
CA SER A 74 -47.43 3.94 -2.02
C SER A 74 -46.86 3.40 -3.34
N LEU A 75 -47.62 2.58 -4.07
CA LEU A 75 -47.23 2.08 -5.41
C LEU A 75 -46.79 3.20 -6.36
N SER A 76 -47.46 4.35 -6.32
CA SER A 76 -47.11 5.51 -7.15
C SER A 76 -45.80 6.17 -6.74
N ASP A 77 -45.48 6.19 -5.45
CA ASP A 77 -44.25 6.82 -4.97
C ASP A 77 -43.06 5.87 -5.10
N TYR A 78 -43.29 4.56 -4.91
CA TYR A 78 -42.32 3.53 -5.25
C TYR A 78 -41.92 3.59 -6.72
N ALA A 79 -42.87 3.71 -7.65
CA ALA A 79 -42.57 3.81 -9.09
C ALA A 79 -41.74 5.06 -9.45
N LYS A 80 -41.96 6.19 -8.75
CA LYS A 80 -41.15 7.40 -8.90
C LYS A 80 -39.74 7.21 -8.33
N GLN A 81 -39.63 6.61 -7.15
CA GLN A 81 -38.34 6.35 -6.51
C GLN A 81 -37.52 5.32 -7.26
N SER A 82 -38.11 4.22 -7.74
CA SER A 82 -37.41 3.20 -8.52
C SER A 82 -36.83 3.77 -9.82
N ALA A 83 -37.47 4.81 -10.38
CA ALA A 83 -36.95 5.52 -11.55
C ALA A 83 -35.86 6.56 -11.21
N ALA A 84 -35.82 7.04 -9.95
CA ALA A 84 -34.89 8.07 -9.50
C ALA A 84 -33.65 7.52 -8.78
N MET A 85 -33.71 6.28 -8.29
CA MET A 85 -32.63 5.66 -7.53
C MET A 85 -31.66 4.98 -8.49
N GLU A 86 -30.40 5.43 -8.52
CA GLU A 86 -29.35 4.71 -9.24
C GLU A 86 -29.19 3.30 -8.64
N PRO A 87 -29.00 2.27 -9.48
CA PRO A 87 -28.77 0.92 -9.01
C PRO A 87 -27.50 0.85 -8.17
N PHE A 88 -27.48 -0.08 -7.22
CA PHE A 88 -26.31 -0.30 -6.39
C PHE A 88 -25.12 -0.78 -7.23
N ASP A 89 -24.02 -0.02 -7.19
CA ASP A 89 -22.75 -0.39 -7.82
C ASP A 89 -21.89 -1.16 -6.83
N GLU A 90 -21.91 -2.49 -6.96
CA GLU A 90 -21.10 -3.41 -6.16
C GLU A 90 -19.60 -3.13 -6.30
N GLY A 91 -19.15 -2.71 -7.49
CA GLY A 91 -17.73 -2.41 -7.75
C GLY A 91 -17.28 -1.15 -7.03
N LEU A 92 -18.12 -0.12 -7.00
CA LEU A 92 -17.89 1.08 -6.21
C LEU A 92 -17.87 0.77 -4.71
N SER A 93 -18.82 -0.05 -4.23
CA SER A 93 -18.87 -0.47 -2.83
C SER A 93 -17.61 -1.22 -2.39
N GLN A 94 -17.16 -2.19 -3.20
CA GLN A 94 -15.92 -2.93 -2.93
C GLN A 94 -14.70 -1.99 -2.91
N ARG A 95 -14.62 -1.03 -3.85
CA ARG A 95 -13.55 -0.03 -3.87
C ARG A 95 -13.54 0.82 -2.61
N VAL A 96 -14.69 1.31 -2.17
CA VAL A 96 -14.81 2.09 -0.93
C VAL A 96 -14.34 1.27 0.26
N HIS A 97 -14.71 -0.02 0.33
CA HIS A 97 -14.29 -0.90 1.41
C HIS A 97 -12.77 -1.14 1.43
N THR A 98 -12.16 -1.44 0.26
CA THR A 98 -10.71 -1.61 0.13
C THR A 98 -9.98 -0.33 0.51
N LEU A 99 -10.42 0.82 0.00
CA LEU A 99 -9.79 2.10 0.28
C LEU A 99 -9.87 2.46 1.77
N SER A 100 -11.01 2.18 2.41
CA SER A 100 -11.16 2.36 3.86
C SER A 100 -10.15 1.53 4.64
N SER A 101 -10.00 0.26 4.28
CA SER A 101 -9.06 -0.65 4.95
C SER A 101 -7.61 -0.20 4.76
N GLU A 102 -7.24 0.26 3.56
CA GLU A 102 -5.91 0.82 3.28
C GLU A 102 -5.63 2.10 4.07
N VAL A 103 -6.63 2.97 4.23
CA VAL A 103 -6.51 4.18 5.06
C VAL A 103 -6.28 3.82 6.52
N ASP A 104 -7.01 2.84 7.05
CA ASP A 104 -6.83 2.38 8.43
C ASP A 104 -5.43 1.78 8.65
N GLU A 105 -4.97 0.90 7.75
CA GLU A 105 -3.62 0.33 7.85
C GLU A 105 -2.51 1.40 7.75
N THR A 106 -2.63 2.32 6.79
CA THR A 106 -1.61 3.36 6.59
C THR A 106 -1.57 4.34 7.75
N THR A 107 -2.72 4.68 8.32
CA THR A 107 -2.80 5.55 9.50
C THR A 107 -2.20 4.87 10.73
N GLU A 108 -2.45 3.58 10.97
CA GLU A 108 -1.81 2.80 12.04
C GLU A 108 -0.28 2.80 11.90
N ARG A 109 0.23 2.56 10.69
CA ARG A 109 1.69 2.59 10.41
C ARG A 109 2.29 3.96 10.71
N VAL A 110 1.62 5.05 10.30
CA VAL A 110 2.09 6.42 10.58
C VAL A 110 2.10 6.71 12.07
N VAL A 111 1.06 6.29 12.81
CA VAL A 111 1.02 6.44 14.27
C VAL A 111 2.16 5.67 14.94
N ALA A 112 2.41 4.43 14.52
CA ALA A 112 3.51 3.62 15.02
C ALA A 112 4.87 4.28 14.74
N CYS A 113 5.08 4.78 13.53
CA CYS A 113 6.28 5.54 13.16
C CYS A 113 6.45 6.79 14.04
N ARG A 114 5.40 7.60 14.23
CA ARG A 114 5.45 8.81 15.07
C ARG A 114 5.82 8.50 16.53
N LYS A 115 5.34 7.37 17.07
CA LYS A 115 5.67 6.95 18.44
C LYS A 115 7.10 6.41 18.56
N ASN A 116 7.50 5.54 17.65
CA ASN A 116 8.72 4.75 17.82
C ASN A 116 9.96 5.44 17.25
N LEU A 117 9.84 6.13 16.11
CA LEU A 117 10.96 6.66 15.34
C LEU A 117 11.75 7.74 16.09
N PRO A 118 11.14 8.72 16.79
CA PRO A 118 11.89 9.68 17.59
C PRO A 118 12.72 9.01 18.69
N SER A 119 12.14 8.03 19.39
CA SER A 119 12.84 7.31 20.46
C SER A 119 13.98 6.43 19.94
N ALA A 120 13.81 5.82 18.76
CA ALA A 120 14.83 5.01 18.11
C ALA A 120 15.98 5.89 17.61
N TYR A 121 15.64 7.03 17.00
CA TYR A 121 16.62 8.02 16.55
C TYR A 121 17.42 8.59 17.73
N ALA A 122 16.76 9.01 18.82
CA ALA A 122 17.42 9.50 20.01
C ALA A 122 18.40 8.47 20.59
N ARG A 123 17.98 7.19 20.69
CA ARG A 123 18.85 6.08 21.13
C ARG A 123 20.05 5.88 20.20
N ALA A 124 19.87 5.97 18.89
CA ALA A 124 20.95 5.84 17.92
C ALA A 124 21.96 6.99 18.02
N VAL A 125 21.48 8.23 18.20
CA VAL A 125 22.32 9.41 18.41
C VAL A 125 23.09 9.29 19.72
N GLN A 126 22.43 8.86 20.79
CA GLN A 126 23.07 8.65 22.09
C GLN A 126 24.19 7.60 22.02
N ARG A 127 23.92 6.43 21.42
CA ARG A 127 24.94 5.39 21.20
C ARG A 127 26.13 5.90 20.41
N ARG A 128 25.88 6.73 19.39
CA ARG A 128 26.96 7.34 18.59
C ARG A 128 27.80 8.30 19.43
N ALA A 129 27.18 9.09 20.31
CA ALA A 129 27.88 9.99 21.21
C ALA A 129 28.74 9.20 22.21
N GLU A 130 28.17 8.17 22.84
CA GLU A 130 28.86 7.26 23.78
C GLU A 130 30.06 6.56 23.13
N ALA A 131 29.91 6.07 21.89
CA ALA A 131 31.02 5.47 21.15
C ALA A 131 32.13 6.50 20.84
N ARG A 132 31.76 7.74 20.55
CA ARG A 132 32.73 8.82 20.30
C ARG A 132 33.49 9.21 21.57
N SER A 133 32.81 9.34 22.71
CA SER A 133 33.48 9.58 24.00
C SER A 133 34.41 8.42 24.35
N ALA A 134 33.96 7.18 24.22
CA ALA A 134 34.79 6.01 24.52
C ALA A 134 36.06 5.96 23.66
N LEU A 135 35.97 6.35 22.38
CA LEU A 135 37.14 6.47 21.50
C LEU A 135 38.08 7.60 21.91
N ALA A 136 37.55 8.73 22.39
CA ALA A 136 38.35 9.84 22.89
C ALA A 136 39.09 9.43 24.19
N ASP A 137 38.39 8.79 25.11
CA ASP A 137 38.95 8.29 26.38
C ASP A 137 40.04 7.24 26.12
N ALA A 138 39.81 6.31 25.20
CA ALA A 138 40.80 5.31 24.82
C ALA A 138 42.06 5.94 24.21
N LYS A 139 41.92 7.01 23.41
CA LYS A 139 43.06 7.76 22.86
C LYS A 139 43.83 8.49 23.96
N GLU A 140 43.13 9.15 24.88
CA GLU A 140 43.78 9.85 25.99
C GLU A 140 44.46 8.86 26.95
N GLU A 141 43.83 7.72 27.23
CA GLU A 141 44.43 6.65 28.02
C GLU A 141 45.70 6.12 27.34
N GLN A 142 45.67 5.91 26.02
CA GLN A 142 46.87 5.52 25.28
C GLN A 142 47.97 6.58 25.37
N ARG A 143 47.62 7.87 25.27
CA ARG A 143 48.56 8.99 25.44
C ARG A 143 49.16 9.00 26.84
N GLN A 144 48.33 8.86 27.88
CA GLN A 144 48.80 8.78 29.26
C GLN A 144 49.71 7.57 29.49
N ARG A 145 49.37 6.39 28.95
CA ARG A 145 50.22 5.20 28.99
C ARG A 145 51.58 5.45 28.32
N ARG A 146 51.63 6.17 27.19
CA ARG A 146 52.89 6.56 26.54
C ARG A 146 53.70 7.51 27.42
N LEU A 147 53.07 8.54 27.98
CA LEU A 147 53.74 9.50 28.87
C LEU A 147 54.33 8.80 30.11
N ARG A 148 53.56 7.88 30.74
CA ARG A 148 54.06 7.06 31.86
C ARG A 148 55.27 6.21 31.47
N LYS A 149 55.24 5.56 30.29
CA LYS A 149 56.38 4.80 29.76
C LYS A 149 57.60 5.68 29.47
N MET A 150 57.39 6.89 28.94
CA MET A 150 58.50 7.81 28.64
C MET A 150 59.09 8.44 29.91
N ARG A 151 58.29 8.74 30.93
CA ARG A 151 58.80 9.29 32.21
C ARG A 151 59.77 8.36 32.92
N ASN A 152 59.63 7.05 32.72
CA ASN A 152 60.54 6.04 33.29
C ASN A 152 61.78 5.78 32.43
N ARG A 153 61.91 6.39 31.24
CA ARG A 153 63.14 6.38 30.44
C ARG A 153 63.85 7.72 30.62
N ALA A 154 64.95 7.72 31.37
CA ALA A 154 65.86 8.87 31.36
C ALA A 154 66.25 9.19 29.90
N PRO A 155 66.17 10.46 29.45
CA PRO A 155 66.38 10.81 28.04
C PRO A 155 67.73 10.35 27.49
N PHE A 156 68.74 10.25 28.37
CA PHE A 156 70.06 9.72 28.06
C PHE A 156 70.65 9.00 29.28
N PRO A 157 70.47 7.67 29.42
CA PRO A 157 71.09 6.94 30.52
C PRO A 157 72.63 7.00 30.46
N ALA A 158 73.20 7.19 29.26
CA ALA A 158 74.65 7.31 29.04
C ALA A 158 75.23 8.66 29.49
N LEU A 159 74.53 9.79 29.24
CA LEU A 159 74.97 11.11 29.70
C LEU A 159 74.91 11.22 31.23
N ALA A 160 73.88 10.64 31.86
CA ALA A 160 73.78 10.57 33.31
C ALA A 160 74.88 9.70 33.96
N ARG A 161 75.58 8.87 33.17
CA ARG A 161 76.69 7.98 33.59
C ARG A 161 78.05 8.41 33.03
N GLY A 162 78.15 9.57 32.37
CA GLY A 162 79.40 10.10 31.84
C GLY A 162 80.05 9.29 30.71
N GLN A 163 79.30 8.45 29.99
CA GLN A 163 79.84 7.68 28.86
C GLN A 163 79.72 8.43 27.53
N PRO A 164 80.73 8.36 26.63
CA PRO A 164 80.68 8.99 25.32
C PRO A 164 79.59 8.35 24.44
N LEU A 165 78.87 9.19 23.70
CA LEU A 165 77.81 8.74 22.78
C LEU A 165 78.40 7.89 21.66
N TYR A 166 78.11 6.59 21.67
CA TYR A 166 78.50 5.69 20.61
C TYR A 166 77.71 6.01 19.33
N VAL A 167 78.42 6.44 18.29
CA VAL A 167 77.86 6.64 16.96
C VAL A 167 78.03 5.34 16.18
N ASP A 168 76.92 4.67 15.90
CA ASP A 168 76.93 3.48 15.04
C ASP A 168 77.19 3.90 13.58
N ALA A 169 78.47 3.84 13.18
CA ALA A 169 78.90 4.16 11.82
C ALA A 169 78.24 3.25 10.78
N ALA A 170 77.92 2.00 11.12
CA ALA A 170 77.26 1.07 10.22
C ALA A 170 75.77 1.40 10.00
N ALA A 171 75.13 2.06 10.97
CA ALA A 171 73.78 2.60 10.77
C ALA A 171 73.79 3.81 9.81
N LYS A 172 74.80 4.68 9.90
CA LYS A 172 74.96 5.83 9.00
C LYS A 172 75.20 5.41 7.56
N THR A 173 76.12 4.47 7.32
CA THR A 173 76.38 3.97 5.96
C THR A 173 75.16 3.29 5.35
N ARG A 174 74.37 2.55 6.15
CA ARG A 174 73.08 2.00 5.69
C ARG A 174 72.09 3.09 5.31
N SER A 175 72.01 4.17 6.09
CA SER A 175 71.13 5.30 5.78
C SER A 175 71.54 6.05 4.51
N GLU A 176 72.84 6.25 4.30
CA GLU A 176 73.40 6.84 3.08
C GLU A 176 73.08 5.98 1.86
N ALA A 177 73.35 4.67 1.93
CA ALA A 177 73.01 3.74 0.85
C ALA A 177 71.51 3.74 0.51
N THR A 178 70.63 3.80 1.52
CA THR A 178 69.19 3.92 1.24
C THR A 178 68.83 5.25 0.58
N LEU A 179 69.45 6.37 0.97
CA LEU A 179 69.20 7.65 0.32
C LEU A 179 69.65 7.63 -1.14
N ASP A 180 70.82 7.07 -1.42
CA ASP A 180 71.34 6.93 -2.79
C ASP A 180 70.39 6.10 -3.67
N THR A 181 69.86 4.99 -3.14
CA THR A 181 68.86 4.19 -3.87
C THR A 181 67.57 4.97 -4.13
N VAL A 182 67.10 5.76 -3.17
CA VAL A 182 65.90 6.59 -3.34
C VAL A 182 66.14 7.65 -4.41
N PHE A 183 67.28 8.34 -4.38
CA PHE A 183 67.62 9.33 -5.40
C PHE A 183 67.71 8.71 -6.80
N ALA A 184 68.37 7.55 -6.94
CA ALA A 184 68.43 6.84 -8.22
C ALA A 184 67.04 6.45 -8.74
N THR A 185 66.13 6.00 -7.86
CA THR A 185 64.75 5.69 -8.27
C THR A 185 63.95 6.92 -8.68
N LEU A 186 64.18 8.06 -8.04
CA LEU A 186 63.53 9.33 -8.41
C LEU A 186 64.00 9.81 -9.78
N GLU A 187 65.28 9.68 -10.10
CA GLU A 187 65.81 10.02 -11.43
C GLU A 187 65.25 9.10 -12.53
N GLN A 188 65.13 7.79 -12.26
CA GLN A 188 64.47 6.85 -13.17
C GLN A 188 62.99 7.17 -13.39
N LEU A 189 62.28 7.61 -12.35
CA LEU A 189 60.89 8.04 -12.48
C LEU A 189 60.77 9.35 -13.25
N GLN A 190 61.66 10.32 -13.01
CA GLN A 190 61.68 11.59 -13.72
C GLN A 190 61.89 11.41 -15.22
N THR A 191 62.74 10.46 -15.61
CA THR A 191 63.02 10.14 -17.02
C THR A 191 61.93 9.28 -17.66
N GLY A 192 61.35 8.31 -16.94
CA GLY A 192 60.34 7.40 -17.50
C GLY A 192 58.89 7.94 -17.52
N LEU A 193 58.52 8.85 -16.61
CA LEU A 193 57.19 9.46 -16.55
C LEU A 193 56.77 10.23 -17.82
N PRO A 194 57.62 11.07 -18.46
CA PRO A 194 57.24 11.76 -19.68
C PRO A 194 56.94 10.80 -20.83
N GLU A 195 57.71 9.72 -20.99
CA GLU A 195 57.47 8.71 -22.02
C GLU A 195 56.16 7.95 -21.79
N ARG A 196 55.88 7.55 -20.55
CA ARG A 196 54.61 6.92 -20.18
C ARG A 196 53.43 7.85 -20.40
N ARG A 197 53.56 9.14 -20.07
CA ARG A 197 52.54 10.16 -20.32
C ARG A 197 52.28 10.36 -21.82
N GLN A 198 53.32 10.42 -22.65
CA GLN A 198 53.18 10.51 -24.10
C GLN A 198 52.50 9.27 -24.69
N SER A 199 52.83 8.08 -24.18
CA SER A 199 52.23 6.82 -24.62
C SER A 199 50.74 6.75 -24.26
N ALA A 200 50.38 7.16 -23.04
CA ALA A 200 48.98 7.28 -22.60
C ALA A 200 48.19 8.28 -23.48
N MET A 201 48.77 9.43 -23.80
CA MET A 201 48.15 10.42 -24.71
C MET A 201 47.96 9.86 -26.14
N LYS A 202 48.93 9.07 -26.65
CA LYS A 202 48.80 8.39 -27.95
C LYS A 202 47.66 7.36 -27.93
N GLN A 203 47.56 6.57 -26.86
CA GLN A 203 46.48 5.60 -26.67
C GLN A 203 45.12 6.29 -26.57
N GLU A 204 45.01 7.38 -25.81
CA GLU A 204 43.77 8.15 -25.73
C GLU A 204 43.35 8.71 -27.09
N ARG A 205 44.30 9.27 -27.86
CA ARG A 205 44.03 9.73 -29.24
C ARG A 205 43.58 8.59 -30.16
N LEU A 206 44.16 7.40 -30.03
CA LEU A 206 43.77 6.21 -30.78
C LEU A 206 42.32 5.80 -30.44
N ILE A 207 41.99 5.71 -29.15
CA ILE A 207 40.64 5.37 -28.66
C ILE A 207 39.61 6.38 -29.18
N ARG A 208 39.91 7.68 -29.09
CA ARG A 208 39.03 8.74 -29.63
C ARG A 208 38.82 8.64 -31.14
N ARG A 209 39.81 8.15 -31.91
CA ARG A 209 39.67 7.91 -33.35
C ARG A 209 38.79 6.70 -33.64
N LEU A 210 38.95 5.61 -32.89
CA LEU A 210 38.15 4.40 -33.03
C LEU A 210 36.68 4.61 -32.63
N GLN A 211 36.42 5.52 -31.69
CA GLN A 211 35.07 5.86 -31.22
C GLN A 211 34.31 6.86 -32.11
N ARG A 212 34.97 7.48 -33.10
CA ARG A 212 34.27 8.32 -34.10
C ARG A 212 33.73 7.40 -35.21
N PRO A 213 32.39 7.28 -35.37
CA PRO A 213 31.84 6.50 -36.48
C PRO A 213 32.25 7.18 -37.80
N SER A 214 32.85 6.39 -38.69
CA SER A 214 33.03 6.74 -40.09
C SER A 214 31.66 7.07 -40.69
N ARG A 215 31.40 8.36 -40.94
CA ARG A 215 30.36 8.81 -41.84
C ARG A 215 30.82 8.62 -43.28
#